data_AF-A0A961W4V9-F1
#
_entry.id   AF-A0A961W4V9-F1
#
_cell.length_a   1.000
_cell.length_b   1.000
_cell.length_c   1.000
_cell.angle_alpha   90.00
_cell.angle_beta   90.00
_cell.angle_gamma   90.00
#
_symmetry.space_group_name_H-M   'P 1'
#
loop_
_entity.id
_entity.type
_entity.pdbx_description
1 polymer ?
#
loop_
_entity_poly.entity_id
_entity_poly.type
_entity_poly.pdbx_seq_one_letter_code
_entity_poly.pdbx_strand_id
1 'polypeptide(L)'
;MDNKNYVLAIALSLMIFVGWQYLYLGPKMERERLAAEQQAAEVVAREAGPNMPSGAPVPDGQAPTPGTEAAPSVPGGALTREEAIARGQRVAIATPTLSGSINLTGGRIDDLRLLDFHETTDPTSPTIVLFSPSGAPNPYYAEFGWTQAAGSAASLPTAATVWSVSGNDRLT
;
A
#
# COMPACT_ATOMS: atom_id res chain seq x y z
N MET A 1 -36.45 -34.43 11.77
CA MET A 1 -37.36 -33.36 12.24
C MET A 1 -36.64 -32.01 12.14
N ASP A 2 -35.88 -31.79 11.06
CA ASP A 2 -34.77 -30.80 11.09
C ASP A 2 -34.95 -29.64 10.09
N ASN A 3 -35.94 -29.74 9.19
CA ASN A 3 -36.19 -28.72 8.17
C ASN A 3 -36.70 -27.40 8.78
N LYS A 4 -37.44 -27.42 9.91
CA LYS A 4 -37.91 -26.20 10.58
C LYS A 4 -36.77 -25.39 11.18
N ASN A 5 -35.77 -26.07 11.74
CA ASN A 5 -34.59 -25.42 12.30
C ASN A 5 -33.71 -24.82 11.19
N TYR A 6 -33.60 -25.53 10.05
CA TYR A 6 -32.87 -25.05 8.88
C TYR A 6 -33.54 -23.82 8.23
N VAL A 7 -34.87 -23.85 8.04
CA VAL A 7 -35.62 -22.70 7.50
C VAL A 7 -35.55 -21.49 8.43
N LEU A 8 -35.62 -21.70 9.75
CA LEU A 8 -35.46 -20.62 10.73
C LEU A 8 -34.06 -20.00 10.69
N ALA A 9 -33.01 -20.81 10.54
CA ALA A 9 -31.63 -20.33 10.41
C ALA A 9 -31.42 -19.49 9.15
N ILE A 10 -31.99 -19.90 8.02
CA ILE A 10 -31.94 -19.12 6.77
C ILE A 10 -32.65 -17.77 6.94
N ALA A 11 -33.85 -17.77 7.52
CA ALA A 11 -34.61 -16.54 7.75
C ALA A 11 -33.85 -15.56 8.66
N LEU A 12 -33.21 -16.07 9.73
CA LEU A 12 -32.39 -15.25 10.62
C LEU A 12 -31.14 -14.71 9.91
N SER A 13 -30.47 -15.51 9.09
CA SER A 13 -29.30 -15.05 8.30
C SER A 13 -29.68 -13.92 7.34
N LEU A 14 -30.83 -14.05 6.65
CA LEU A 14 -31.31 -13.01 5.74
C LEU A 14 -31.65 -11.72 6.49
N MET A 15 -32.27 -11.83 7.67
CA MET A 15 -32.62 -10.67 8.50
C MET A 15 -31.37 -9.94 9.02
N ILE A 16 -30.35 -10.68 9.47
CA ILE A 16 -29.08 -10.11 9.93
C ILE A 16 -28.37 -9.40 8.77
N PHE A 17 -28.36 -10.00 7.57
CA PHE A 17 -27.73 -9.40 6.39
C PHE A 17 -28.42 -8.09 6.00
N VAL A 18 -29.77 -8.05 5.96
CA VAL A 18 -30.53 -6.84 5.67
C VAL A 18 -30.33 -5.77 6.76
N GLY A 19 -30.30 -6.17 8.03
CA GLY A 19 -30.03 -5.26 9.14
C GLY A 19 -28.64 -4.63 9.06
N TRP A 20 -27.61 -5.40 8.69
CA TRP A 20 -26.25 -4.91 8.50
C TRP A 20 -26.13 -3.99 7.27
N GLN A 21 -26.78 -4.34 6.16
CA GLN A 21 -26.89 -3.49 4.97
C GLN A 21 -27.50 -2.11 5.32
N TYR A 22 -28.55 -2.07 6.14
CA TYR A 22 -29.21 -0.82 6.51
C TYR A 22 -28.39 -0.01 7.54
N LEU A 23 -27.96 -0.64 8.65
CA LEU A 23 -27.30 0.06 9.75
C LEU A 23 -25.85 0.47 9.45
N TYR A 24 -25.15 -0.23 8.57
CA TYR A 24 -23.72 -0.01 8.32
C TYR A 24 -23.40 0.48 6.90
N LEU A 25 -24.04 -0.08 5.87
CA LEU A 25 -23.78 0.33 4.48
C LEU A 25 -24.48 1.64 4.11
N GLY A 26 -25.69 1.89 4.62
CA GLY A 26 -26.39 3.18 4.47
C GLY A 26 -25.51 4.38 4.84
N PRO A 27 -25.02 4.49 6.10
CA PRO A 27 -24.17 5.61 6.51
C PRO A 27 -22.76 5.60 5.89
N LYS A 28 -22.30 4.50 5.27
CA LYS A 28 -21.06 4.50 4.48
C LYS A 28 -21.28 5.13 3.09
N MET A 29 -22.34 4.75 2.39
CA MET A 29 -22.62 5.31 1.06
C MET A 29 -22.94 6.80 1.08
N GLU A 30 -23.61 7.29 2.13
CA GLU A 30 -23.91 8.73 2.27
C GLU A 30 -22.64 9.56 2.48
N ARG A 31 -21.68 9.06 3.26
CA ARG A 31 -20.37 9.70 3.44
C ARG A 31 -19.55 9.73 2.16
N GLU A 32 -19.58 8.64 1.37
CA GLU A 32 -18.88 8.59 0.08
C GLU A 32 -19.52 9.53 -0.95
N ARG A 33 -20.86 9.61 -1.00
CA ARG A 33 -21.56 10.58 -1.87
C ARG A 33 -21.23 12.02 -1.54
N LEU A 34 -21.25 12.39 -0.25
CA LEU A 34 -20.89 13.73 0.20
C LEU A 34 -19.43 14.07 -0.13
N ALA A 35 -18.50 13.11 0.03
CA ALA A 35 -17.11 13.30 -0.35
C ALA A 35 -16.94 13.46 -1.87
N ALA A 36 -17.70 12.72 -2.68
CA ALA A 36 -17.68 12.84 -4.14
C ALA A 36 -18.24 14.18 -4.62
N GLU A 37 -19.31 14.69 -3.99
CA GLU A 37 -19.86 16.02 -4.28
C GLU A 37 -18.87 17.14 -3.92
N GLN A 38 -18.13 17.01 -2.82
CA GLN A 38 -17.07 17.95 -2.44
C GLN A 38 -15.93 17.96 -3.46
N GLN A 39 -15.49 16.79 -3.93
CA GLN A 39 -14.47 16.68 -4.97
C GLN A 39 -14.94 17.28 -6.30
N ALA A 40 -16.21 17.07 -6.69
CA ALA A 40 -16.77 17.67 -7.89
C ALA A 40 -16.84 19.21 -7.81
N ALA A 41 -17.20 19.76 -6.64
CA ALA A 41 -17.21 21.21 -6.43
C ALA A 41 -15.80 21.83 -6.48
N GLU A 42 -14.78 21.12 -5.99
CA GLU A 42 -13.38 21.58 -6.05
C GLU A 42 -12.82 21.61 -7.48
N VAL A 43 -13.20 20.65 -8.33
CA VAL A 43 -12.82 20.62 -9.76
C VAL A 43 -13.48 21.78 -10.52
N VAL A 44 -14.78 22.03 -10.32
CA VAL A 44 -15.49 23.15 -10.96
C VAL A 44 -14.96 24.52 -10.49
N ALA A 45 -14.55 24.64 -9.21
CA ALA A 45 -13.91 25.86 -8.71
C ALA A 45 -12.51 26.09 -9.30
N ARG A 46 -11.75 25.01 -9.60
CA ARG A 46 -10.47 25.10 -10.34
C ARG A 46 -10.65 25.44 -11.82
N GLU A 47 -11.76 25.06 -12.44
CA GLU A 47 -12.07 25.33 -13.85
C GLU A 47 -12.65 26.73 -14.14
N ALA A 48 -13.01 27.52 -13.12
CA ALA A 48 -13.48 28.91 -13.28
C ALA A 48 -12.37 29.95 -13.52
N GLY A 49 -11.12 29.52 -13.74
CA GLY A 49 -10.02 30.37 -14.21
C GLY A 49 -9.98 30.44 -15.75
N PRO A 50 -9.72 31.61 -16.36
CA PRO A 50 -9.90 31.78 -17.80
C PRO A 50 -8.72 31.20 -18.60
N ASN A 51 -8.97 30.19 -19.45
CA ASN A 51 -8.62 30.16 -20.89
C ASN A 51 -8.81 28.78 -21.54
N MET A 52 -9.47 28.79 -22.71
CA MET A 52 -9.59 27.73 -23.73
C MET A 52 -8.49 27.91 -24.83
N PRO A 53 -8.26 27.00 -25.82
CA PRO A 53 -9.28 26.20 -26.51
C PRO A 53 -8.97 24.75 -26.98
N SER A 54 -10.07 24.01 -27.14
CA SER A 54 -10.49 23.09 -28.21
C SER A 54 -9.67 21.86 -28.63
N GLY A 55 -10.37 20.71 -28.59
CA GLY A 55 -10.20 19.57 -29.51
C GLY A 55 -11.28 18.49 -29.31
N ALA A 56 -12.10 18.22 -30.32
CA ALA A 56 -13.02 17.07 -30.45
C ALA A 56 -12.98 16.59 -31.93
N PRO A 57 -13.45 15.38 -32.34
CA PRO A 57 -14.19 14.32 -31.61
C PRO A 57 -13.65 12.86 -31.79
N VAL A 58 -14.35 11.91 -31.12
CA VAL A 58 -14.15 10.44 -30.86
C VAL A 58 -14.34 9.51 -32.11
N PRO A 59 -14.07 8.16 -32.09
CA PRO A 59 -14.94 7.16 -31.42
C PRO A 59 -14.29 5.87 -30.83
N ASP A 60 -14.81 5.49 -29.66
CA ASP A 60 -15.27 4.16 -29.15
C ASP A 60 -14.41 2.87 -29.16
N GLY A 61 -14.50 2.14 -28.04
CA GLY A 61 -14.27 0.70 -27.97
C GLY A 61 -13.47 0.18 -26.76
N GLN A 62 -14.16 -0.08 -25.63
CA GLN A 62 -14.12 -1.30 -24.78
C GLN A 62 -14.13 -1.00 -23.26
N ALA A 63 -15.10 -1.62 -22.58
CA ALA A 63 -15.51 -1.42 -21.19
C ALA A 63 -14.45 -1.76 -20.12
N PRO A 64 -14.41 -1.05 -18.97
CA PRO A 64 -13.60 -1.45 -17.83
C PRO A 64 -14.24 -2.63 -17.08
N THR A 65 -13.48 -3.70 -16.91
CA THR A 65 -13.75 -4.79 -15.98
C THR A 65 -13.44 -4.31 -14.55
N PRO A 66 -14.29 -4.59 -13.55
CA PRO A 66 -14.00 -4.22 -12.15
C PRO A 66 -13.00 -5.20 -11.54
N GLY A 67 -11.88 -4.70 -11.02
CA GLY A 67 -11.03 -5.47 -10.10
C GLY A 67 -9.53 -5.43 -10.41
N THR A 68 -8.91 -4.26 -10.32
CA THR A 68 -7.52 -4.09 -9.87
C THR A 68 -7.41 -2.64 -9.43
N GLU A 69 -7.39 -2.40 -8.12
CA GLU A 69 -6.87 -1.14 -7.59
C GLU A 69 -5.41 -1.05 -8.04
N ALA A 70 -5.19 -0.27 -9.10
CA ALA A 70 -3.86 0.14 -9.48
C ALA A 70 -3.34 1.03 -8.34
N ALA A 71 -2.32 0.54 -7.64
CA ALA A 71 -1.47 1.39 -6.82
C ALA A 71 -1.03 2.60 -7.66
N PRO A 72 -0.93 3.80 -7.07
CA PRO A 72 -0.58 5.00 -7.82
C PRO A 72 0.74 4.78 -8.57
N SER A 73 0.64 4.75 -9.90
CA SER A 73 1.79 4.70 -10.79
C SER A 73 2.52 6.04 -10.68
N VAL A 74 3.65 6.02 -9.98
CA VAL A 74 4.57 7.16 -9.97
C VAL A 74 5.07 7.35 -11.41
N PRO A 75 4.93 8.54 -12.02
CA PRO A 75 5.39 8.77 -13.39
C PRO A 75 6.92 8.83 -13.39
N GLY A 76 7.54 7.78 -13.91
CA GLY A 76 8.99 7.56 -13.94
C GLY A 76 9.23 6.07 -13.79
N GLY A 77 9.81 5.41 -14.80
CA GLY A 77 10.01 3.97 -14.78
C GLY A 77 10.58 3.50 -13.44
N ALA A 78 10.05 2.39 -12.91
CA ALA A 78 10.54 1.82 -11.67
C ALA A 78 12.06 1.65 -11.79
N LEU A 79 12.80 2.20 -10.82
CA LEU A 79 14.25 2.05 -10.73
C LEU A 79 14.56 0.57 -10.63
N THR A 80 15.71 0.12 -11.09
CA THR A 80 16.15 -1.22 -10.70
C THR A 80 16.24 -1.30 -9.18
N ARG A 81 16.08 -2.51 -8.64
CA ARG A 81 16.19 -2.75 -7.21
C ARG A 81 17.54 -2.25 -6.68
N GLU A 82 18.59 -2.53 -7.44
CA GLU A 82 19.96 -2.16 -7.13
C GLU A 82 20.12 -0.63 -7.09
N GLU A 83 19.53 0.09 -8.04
CA GLU A 83 19.51 1.57 -8.02
C GLU A 83 18.72 2.13 -6.85
N ALA A 84 17.62 1.48 -6.46
CA ALA A 84 16.82 1.89 -5.31
C ALA A 84 17.57 1.63 -3.98
N ILE A 85 18.30 0.51 -3.87
CA ILE A 85 19.15 0.20 -2.71
C ILE A 85 20.32 1.19 -2.62
N ALA A 86 20.94 1.53 -3.73
CA ALA A 86 22.07 2.47 -3.77
C ALA A 86 21.70 3.90 -3.33
N ARG A 87 20.41 4.22 -3.23
CA ARG A 87 19.92 5.52 -2.76
C ARG A 87 19.72 5.51 -1.25
N GLY A 88 20.35 6.46 -0.58
CA GLY A 88 20.17 6.72 0.85
C GLY A 88 21.21 6.04 1.74
N GLN A 89 21.21 6.45 3.01
CA GLN A 89 22.11 5.88 4.02
C GLN A 89 21.49 4.58 4.56
N ARG A 90 22.33 3.56 4.72
CA ARG A 90 21.89 2.20 5.06
C ARG A 90 22.79 1.54 6.09
N VAL A 91 22.22 0.57 6.81
CA VAL A 91 22.92 -0.34 7.73
C VAL A 91 22.91 -1.73 7.14
N ALA A 92 24.05 -2.42 7.12
CA ALA A 92 24.16 -3.74 6.53
C ALA A 92 23.62 -4.84 7.46
N ILE A 93 22.90 -5.81 6.89
CA ILE A 93 22.52 -7.06 7.54
C ILE A 93 23.32 -8.18 6.86
N ALA A 94 24.12 -8.90 7.64
CA ALA A 94 24.94 -9.99 7.14
C ALA A 94 25.09 -11.08 8.21
N THR A 95 24.09 -11.95 8.28
CA THR A 95 24.05 -13.10 9.19
C THR A 95 24.29 -14.40 8.38
N PRO A 96 24.42 -15.57 9.04
CA PRO A 96 24.55 -16.84 8.31
C PRO A 96 23.37 -17.18 7.40
N THR A 97 22.16 -16.71 7.71
CA THR A 97 20.93 -17.09 7.00
C THR A 97 20.21 -15.93 6.31
N LEU A 98 20.61 -14.69 6.58
CA LEU A 98 20.00 -13.48 6.03
C LEU A 98 21.08 -12.51 5.51
N SER A 99 20.78 -11.87 4.38
CA SER A 99 21.56 -10.74 3.88
C SER A 99 20.67 -9.60 3.43
N GLY A 100 21.16 -8.37 3.49
CA GLY A 100 20.43 -7.20 3.02
C GLY A 100 20.84 -5.94 3.76
N SER A 101 19.90 -5.01 3.92
CA SER A 101 20.15 -3.73 4.59
C SER A 101 18.89 -3.02 5.09
N ILE A 102 19.09 -2.14 6.06
CA ILE A 102 18.06 -1.27 6.64
C ILE A 102 18.26 0.15 6.09
N ASN A 103 17.22 0.75 5.54
CA ASN A 103 17.20 2.13 5.09
C ASN A 103 17.03 3.07 6.29
N LEU A 104 18.00 3.97 6.50
CA LEU A 104 17.94 4.94 7.59
C LEU A 104 16.90 6.02 7.36
N THR A 105 16.40 6.22 6.14
CA THR A 105 15.20 7.03 5.91
C THR A 105 13.97 6.18 6.23
N GLY A 106 13.20 6.61 7.23
CA GLY A 106 12.02 5.91 7.74
C GLY A 106 12.32 4.68 8.60
N GLY A 107 13.58 4.26 8.71
CA GLY A 107 13.97 3.08 9.50
C GLY A 107 13.43 1.78 8.89
N ARG A 108 13.37 1.69 7.56
CA ARG A 108 12.67 0.61 6.84
C ARG A 108 13.58 -0.59 6.60
N ILE A 109 13.02 -1.78 6.75
CA ILE A 109 13.65 -3.03 6.31
C ILE A 109 13.09 -3.33 4.91
N ASP A 110 13.82 -2.88 3.89
CA ASP A 110 13.35 -2.86 2.51
C ASP A 110 14.26 -3.65 1.55
N ASP A 111 15.37 -4.18 2.05
CA ASP A 111 16.29 -5.05 1.35
C ASP A 111 16.63 -6.25 2.23
N LEU A 112 16.11 -7.42 1.87
CA LEU A 112 16.35 -8.66 2.61
C LEU A 112 16.29 -9.86 1.66
N ARG A 113 17.25 -10.78 1.80
CA ARG A 113 17.35 -12.05 1.08
C ARG A 113 17.49 -13.19 2.08
N LEU A 114 16.85 -14.32 1.78
CA LEU A 114 16.90 -15.53 2.58
C LEU A 114 17.97 -16.46 1.99
N LEU A 115 19.10 -16.64 2.69
CA LEU A 115 20.26 -17.33 2.13
C LEU A 115 20.08 -18.84 2.00
N ASP A 116 19.21 -19.43 2.82
CA ASP A 116 18.93 -20.87 2.81
C ASP A 116 17.83 -21.28 1.80
N PHE A 117 17.23 -20.31 1.11
CA PHE A 117 16.09 -20.54 0.22
C PHE A 117 16.44 -20.08 -1.19
N HIS A 118 16.14 -20.93 -2.17
CA HIS A 118 16.46 -20.70 -3.58
C HIS A 118 15.19 -20.65 -4.42
N GLU A 119 15.22 -19.91 -5.52
CA GLU A 119 14.09 -19.79 -6.45
C GLU A 119 13.71 -21.11 -7.12
N THR A 120 14.67 -22.02 -7.23
CA THR A 120 14.48 -23.36 -7.79
C THR A 120 15.16 -24.41 -6.91
N THR A 121 15.02 -25.68 -7.27
CA THR A 121 15.70 -26.79 -6.56
C THR A 121 17.20 -26.85 -6.83
N ASP A 122 17.72 -26.07 -7.78
CA ASP A 122 19.16 -25.98 -8.05
C ASP A 122 19.85 -25.17 -6.93
N PRO A 123 20.83 -25.75 -6.21
CA PRO A 123 21.57 -25.05 -5.15
C PRO A 123 22.36 -23.82 -5.62
N THR A 124 22.60 -23.68 -6.93
CA THR A 124 23.29 -22.53 -7.53
C THR A 124 22.33 -21.44 -8.00
N SER A 125 21.02 -21.70 -7.96
CA SER A 125 20.02 -20.70 -8.37
C SER A 125 19.98 -19.51 -7.39
N PRO A 126 19.46 -18.34 -7.82
CA PRO A 126 19.39 -17.18 -6.95
C PRO A 126 18.66 -17.47 -5.63
N THR A 127 19.17 -16.89 -4.55
CA THR A 127 18.49 -16.90 -3.25
C THR A 127 17.21 -16.07 -3.30
N ILE A 128 16.19 -16.47 -2.56
CA ILE A 128 14.91 -15.75 -2.46
C ILE A 128 15.13 -14.32 -1.95
N VAL A 129 14.67 -13.37 -2.75
CA VAL A 129 14.53 -11.98 -2.37
C VAL A 129 13.21 -11.81 -1.62
N LEU A 130 13.27 -11.49 -0.34
CA LEU A 130 12.07 -11.26 0.46
C LEU A 130 11.59 -9.82 0.30
N PHE A 131 12.37 -8.82 0.70
CA PHE A 131 11.95 -7.42 0.65
C PHE A 131 12.56 -6.67 -0.52
N SER A 132 11.82 -5.73 -1.14
CA SER A 132 12.25 -4.83 -2.23
C SER A 132 11.89 -3.37 -1.94
N PRO A 133 12.81 -2.40 -2.16
CA PRO A 133 12.58 -1.02 -1.79
C PRO A 133 11.43 -0.34 -2.51
N SER A 134 10.87 0.68 -1.86
CA SER A 134 9.94 1.60 -2.50
C SER A 134 10.61 2.29 -3.69
N GLY A 135 10.03 2.18 -4.89
CA GLY A 135 10.58 2.72 -6.13
C GLY A 135 11.25 1.68 -7.03
N ALA A 136 11.46 0.45 -6.54
CA ALA A 136 11.82 -0.71 -7.34
C ALA A 136 10.58 -1.45 -7.88
N PRO A 137 10.72 -2.34 -8.88
CA PRO A 137 9.67 -3.29 -9.23
C PRO A 137 9.23 -4.12 -8.02
N ASN A 138 7.91 -4.35 -7.92
CA ASN A 138 7.29 -5.17 -6.87
C ASN A 138 7.77 -4.80 -5.45
N PRO A 139 7.54 -3.55 -5.00
CA PRO A 139 8.00 -3.11 -3.68
C PRO A 139 7.32 -3.93 -2.59
N TYR A 140 8.10 -4.45 -1.64
CA TYR A 140 7.62 -5.21 -0.51
C TYR A 140 8.58 -5.00 0.66
N TYR A 141 8.13 -4.37 1.74
CA TYR A 141 9.03 -3.94 2.81
C TYR A 141 8.30 -3.95 4.15
N ALA A 142 9.07 -3.96 5.23
CA ALA A 142 8.56 -3.80 6.58
C ALA A 142 8.92 -2.41 7.11
N GLU A 143 7.95 -1.75 7.75
CA GLU A 143 8.13 -0.49 8.45
C GLU A 143 7.43 -0.51 9.80
N PHE A 144 7.91 0.33 10.71
CA PHE A 144 7.28 0.59 11.99
C PHE A 144 7.07 2.09 12.14
N GLY A 145 6.06 2.46 12.93
CA GLY A 145 5.67 3.84 13.10
C GLY A 145 5.06 4.10 14.46
N TRP A 146 4.72 5.36 14.69
CA TRP A 146 4.14 5.83 15.94
C TRP A 146 2.76 6.43 15.67
N THR A 147 1.84 6.21 16.60
CA THR A 147 0.52 6.84 16.60
C THR A 147 0.45 7.84 17.75
N GLN A 148 -0.20 8.97 17.51
CA GLN A 148 -0.41 9.97 18.56
C GLN A 148 -1.54 9.54 19.50
N ALA A 149 -1.37 9.83 20.79
CA ALA A 149 -2.48 9.80 21.74
C ALA A 149 -3.49 10.91 21.42
N ALA A 150 -4.77 10.67 21.68
CA ALA A 150 -5.82 11.66 21.48
C ALA A 150 -5.52 12.96 22.24
N GLY A 151 -5.63 14.11 21.55
CA GLY A 151 -5.35 15.43 22.13
C GLY A 151 -3.88 15.81 22.26
N SER A 152 -2.95 14.96 21.82
CA SER A 152 -1.52 15.29 21.78
C SER A 152 -1.15 16.11 20.55
N ALA A 153 -0.30 17.13 20.74
CA ALA A 153 0.33 17.90 19.66
C ALA A 153 1.79 17.50 19.41
N ALA A 154 2.24 16.36 19.95
CA ALA A 154 3.64 15.93 19.85
C ALA A 154 4.01 15.55 18.41
N SER A 155 5.06 16.16 17.85
CA SER A 155 5.60 15.72 16.56
C SER A 155 6.23 14.33 16.69
N LEU A 156 5.75 13.38 15.90
CA LEU A 156 6.26 12.01 15.89
C LEU A 156 7.11 11.76 14.65
N PRO A 157 8.06 10.81 14.71
CA PRO A 157 8.77 10.38 13.52
C PRO A 157 7.80 9.88 12.45
N THR A 158 8.16 10.13 11.20
CA THR A 158 7.41 9.75 9.99
C THR A 158 8.28 8.89 9.09
N ALA A 159 7.70 8.39 8.00
CA ALA A 159 8.43 7.67 6.94
C ALA A 159 9.58 8.47 6.31
N ALA A 160 9.60 9.80 6.46
CA ALA A 160 10.66 10.68 5.97
C ALA A 160 11.76 10.98 7.01
N THR A 161 11.61 10.47 8.24
CA THR A 161 12.60 10.72 9.32
C THR A 161 13.91 10.01 9.02
N VAL A 162 15.03 10.73 9.08
CA VAL A 162 16.36 10.15 8.89
C VAL A 162 16.94 9.73 10.23
N TRP A 163 17.13 8.42 10.40
CA TRP A 163 17.70 7.81 11.59
C TRP A 163 19.23 7.83 11.54
N SER A 164 19.86 7.81 12.70
CA SER A 164 21.30 7.64 12.85
C SER A 164 21.60 6.43 13.72
N VAL A 165 22.73 5.79 13.46
CA VAL A 165 23.18 4.61 14.21
C VAL A 165 24.07 5.06 15.35
N SER A 166 23.85 4.46 16.52
CA SER A 166 24.77 4.56 17.64
C SER A 166 25.41 3.19 17.88
N GLY A 167 26.74 3.13 17.84
CA GLY A 167 27.50 1.88 17.98
C GLY A 167 27.75 1.18 16.65
N ASN A 168 27.50 -0.13 16.58
CA ASN A 168 27.80 -0.96 15.41
C ASN A 168 26.85 -0.67 14.25
N ASP A 169 27.41 -0.48 13.06
CA ASP A 169 26.71 -0.17 11.80
C ASP A 169 26.47 -1.41 10.91
N ARG A 170 26.60 -2.60 11.50
CA ARG A 170 26.38 -3.88 10.85
C ARG A 170 25.75 -4.88 11.81
N LEU A 171 24.69 -5.55 11.33
CA LEU A 171 24.09 -6.70 12.01
C LEU A 171 24.76 -7.98 11.51
N THR A 172 25.23 -8.80 12.44
CA THR A 172 25.92 -10.08 12.19
C THR A 172 25.26 -11.22 12.93
#